data_AF-A0A8B8QWT1-F1
#
_entry.id   AF-A0A8B8QWT1-F1
#
_cell.length_a   1.000
_cell.length_b   1.000
_cell.length_c   1.000
_cell.angle_alpha   90.00
_cell.angle_beta   90.00
_cell.angle_gamma   90.00
#
_symmetry.space_group_name_H-M   'P 1'
#
loop_
_entity.id
_entity.type
_entity.pdbx_description
1 polymer ?
#
loop_
_entity_poly.entity_id
_entity_poly.type
_entity_poly.pdbx_seq_one_letter_code
_entity_poly.pdbx_strand_id
1 'polypeptide(L)'
;MASAKTSILFAILCLVLVHELLIFDGVQFQAEAQKIDCENRCNYRCSKSSRHKMCIKACNTCCQRCNCVPPGTSGNEDVCPCYANMTTHGGRHKCP
;
A
#
# COMPACT_ATOMS: atom_id res chain seq x y z
N MET A 1 -29.91 46.37 -0.03
CA MET A 1 -29.60 46.19 1.41
C MET A 1 -29.84 44.72 1.73
N ALA A 2 -28.78 43.90 1.75
CA ALA A 2 -28.93 42.49 2.07
C ALA A 2 -29.45 42.37 3.50
N SER A 3 -30.53 41.62 3.71
CA SER A 3 -31.04 41.35 5.05
C SER A 3 -29.95 40.63 5.84
N ALA A 4 -29.73 40.96 7.11
CA ALA A 4 -28.77 40.27 7.96
C ALA A 4 -28.95 38.74 7.91
N LYS A 5 -30.20 38.27 7.74
CA LYS A 5 -30.55 36.86 7.54
C LYS A 5 -29.96 36.26 6.27
N THR A 6 -29.98 36.98 5.15
CA THR A 6 -29.38 36.54 3.88
C THR A 6 -27.85 36.54 3.94
N SER A 7 -27.24 37.47 4.67
CA SER A 7 -25.79 37.45 4.92
C SER A 7 -25.36 36.27 5.78
N ILE A 8 -26.13 35.94 6.82
CA ILE A 8 -25.84 34.80 7.71
C ILE A 8 -25.94 33.48 6.94
N LEU A 9 -26.97 33.31 6.11
CA LEU A 9 -27.13 32.11 5.28
C LEU A 9 -25.97 31.91 4.29
N PHE A 10 -25.54 32.98 3.63
CA PHE A 10 -24.37 32.92 2.74
C PHE A 10 -23.08 32.57 3.49
N ALA A 11 -22.87 33.14 4.68
CA ALA A 11 -21.71 32.82 5.50
C ALA A 11 -21.69 31.35 5.94
N ILE A 12 -22.83 30.81 6.38
CA ILE A 12 -22.95 29.39 6.75
C ILE A 12 -22.69 28.49 5.55
N LEU A 13 -23.27 28.80 4.39
CA LEU A 13 -23.05 28.03 3.15
C LEU A 13 -21.57 28.02 2.76
N CYS A 14 -20.90 29.17 2.83
CA CYS A 14 -19.46 29.27 2.55
C CYS A 14 -18.63 28.46 3.55
N LEU A 15 -18.95 28.49 4.84
CA LEU A 15 -18.23 27.70 5.86
C LEU A 15 -18.37 26.20 5.63
N VAL A 16 -19.57 25.72 5.25
CA VAL A 16 -19.80 24.31 4.92
C VAL A 16 -18.99 23.91 3.68
N LEU A 17 -18.99 24.73 2.62
CA LEU A 17 -18.22 24.44 1.40
C LEU A 17 -16.70 24.41 1.64
N VAL A 18 -16.18 25.31 2.48
CA VAL A 18 -14.75 25.32 2.86
C VAL A 18 -14.41 24.09 3.70
N HIS A 19 -15.30 23.66 4.59
CA HIS A 19 -15.09 22.47 5.41
C HIS A 19 -15.03 21.18 4.57
N GLU A 20 -15.93 21.01 3.60
CA GLU A 20 -15.91 19.86 2.68
C GLU A 20 -14.62 19.83 1.83
N LEU A 21 -14.14 20.99 1.34
CA LEU A 21 -12.88 21.09 0.60
C LEU A 21 -11.65 20.76 1.47
N LEU A 22 -11.64 21.17 2.74
CA LEU A 22 -10.56 20.82 3.69
C LEU A 22 -10.56 19.33 4.06
N ILE A 23 -11.73 18.68 4.10
CA ILE A 23 -11.82 17.22 4.27
C ILE A 23 -11.31 16.51 3.01
N PHE A 24 -11.59 17.05 1.81
CA PHE A 24 -11.19 16.44 0.55
C PHE A 24 -9.67 16.51 0.29
N ASP A 25 -9.03 17.63 0.61
CA ASP A 25 -7.55 17.75 0.65
C ASP A 25 -6.93 17.02 1.87
N GLY A 26 -7.77 16.70 2.86
CA GLY A 26 -7.40 16.09 4.14
C GLY A 26 -7.45 14.56 4.18
N VAL A 27 -7.97 13.88 3.16
CA VAL A 27 -7.71 12.43 2.99
C VAL A 27 -6.35 12.26 2.31
N GLN A 28 -5.31 12.76 2.98
CA GLN A 28 -4.17 11.89 3.18
C GLN A 28 -4.75 10.67 3.90
N PHE A 29 -5.09 9.65 3.12
CA PHE A 29 -5.05 8.27 3.61
C PHE A 29 -3.63 8.13 4.12
N GLN A 30 -3.41 8.50 5.39
CA GLN A 30 -2.37 7.92 6.18
C GLN A 30 -2.73 6.44 6.11
N ALA A 31 -2.13 5.77 5.13
CA ALA A 31 -1.80 4.39 5.22
C ALA A 31 -0.94 4.33 6.48
N GLU A 32 -1.60 4.30 7.64
CA GLU A 32 -1.19 3.50 8.76
C GLU A 32 -0.56 2.29 8.11
N ALA A 33 0.76 2.14 8.24
CA ALA A 33 1.50 1.14 7.50
C ALA A 33 0.94 -0.21 7.93
N GLN A 34 -0.10 -0.65 7.23
CA GLN A 34 -0.85 -1.87 7.48
C GLN A 34 0.20 -2.93 7.29
N LYS A 35 0.71 -3.42 8.43
CA LYS A 35 1.81 -4.34 8.46
C LYS A 35 1.37 -5.54 7.65
N ILE A 36 1.96 -5.69 6.47
CA ILE A 36 1.62 -6.79 5.58
C ILE A 36 1.84 -8.10 6.34
N ASP A 37 0.87 -8.98 6.24
CA ASP A 37 1.03 -10.34 6.74
C ASP A 37 1.93 -11.13 5.79
N CYS A 38 3.24 -10.99 6.00
CA CYS A 38 4.25 -11.68 5.21
C CYS A 38 4.08 -13.20 5.28
N GLU A 39 3.69 -13.74 6.43
CA GLU A 39 3.59 -15.19 6.63
C GLU A 39 2.54 -15.78 5.69
N ASN A 40 1.32 -15.27 5.72
CA ASN A 40 0.24 -15.80 4.88
C ASN A 40 0.45 -15.47 3.40
N ARG A 41 0.94 -14.27 3.07
CA ARG A 41 1.23 -13.87 1.68
C ARG A 41 2.31 -14.76 1.07
N CYS A 42 3.40 -15.01 1.81
CA CYS A 42 4.49 -15.86 1.33
C CYS A 42 4.11 -17.35 1.28
N ASN A 43 3.27 -17.83 2.20
CA ASN A 43 2.70 -19.17 2.13
C ASN A 43 1.93 -19.38 0.82
N TYR A 44 1.08 -18.41 0.44
CA TYR A 44 0.37 -18.46 -0.84
C TYR A 44 1.32 -18.38 -2.03
N ARG A 45 2.23 -17.39 -2.07
CA ARG A 45 3.21 -17.21 -3.15
C ARG A 45 4.03 -18.48 -3.40
N CYS A 46 4.44 -19.15 -2.33
CA CYS A 46 5.26 -20.36 -2.37
C CYS A 46 4.48 -21.68 -2.44
N SER A 47 3.14 -21.65 -2.54
CA SER A 47 2.28 -22.84 -2.51
C SER A 47 2.56 -23.84 -3.64
N LYS A 48 3.02 -23.37 -4.80
CA LYS A 48 3.38 -24.21 -5.96
C LYS A 48 4.89 -24.40 -6.14
N SER A 49 5.70 -23.91 -5.20
CA SER A 49 7.16 -24.03 -5.28
C SER A 49 7.60 -25.44 -4.88
N SER A 50 8.37 -26.10 -5.75
CA SER A 50 9.01 -27.39 -5.43
C SER A 50 10.02 -27.28 -4.29
N ARG A 51 10.57 -26.08 -4.05
CA ARG A 51 11.51 -25.77 -2.97
C ARG A 51 10.84 -24.90 -1.90
N HIS A 52 9.69 -25.34 -1.39
CA HIS A 52 8.81 -24.58 -0.51
C HIS A 52 9.53 -23.86 0.65
N LYS A 53 10.35 -24.57 1.44
CA LYS A 53 11.09 -23.98 2.57
C LYS A 53 12.04 -22.86 2.15
N MET A 54 12.72 -23.04 1.02
CA MET A 54 13.66 -22.04 0.48
C MET A 54 12.91 -20.82 -0.07
N CYS A 55 11.80 -21.05 -0.77
CA CYS A 55 10.91 -20.00 -1.27
C CYS A 55 10.38 -19.13 -0.13
N ILE A 56 9.82 -19.73 0.93
CA ILE A 56 9.27 -18.99 2.08
C ILE A 56 10.36 -18.12 2.73
N LYS A 57 11.56 -18.66 2.94
CA LYS A 57 12.68 -17.92 3.54
C LYS A 57 13.07 -16.69 2.71
N ALA A 58 13.15 -16.85 1.38
CA ALA A 58 13.45 -15.76 0.47
C ALA A 58 12.31 -14.72 0.46
N CYS A 59 11.07 -15.18 0.27
CA CYS A 59 9.88 -14.34 0.24
C CYS A 59 9.74 -13.51 1.53
N ASN A 60 9.88 -14.12 2.70
CA ASN A 60 9.76 -13.40 3.99
C ASN A 60 10.84 -12.32 4.13
N THR A 61 12.07 -12.60 3.68
CA THR A 61 13.14 -11.59 3.70
C THR A 61 12.81 -10.41 2.79
N CYS A 62 12.27 -10.69 1.59
CA CYS A 62 11.85 -9.66 0.65
C CYS A 62 10.64 -8.87 1.17
N CYS A 63 9.65 -9.57 1.72
CA CYS A 63 8.45 -8.98 2.29
C CYS A 63 8.74 -8.07 3.48
N GLN A 64 9.60 -8.50 4.42
CA GLN A 64 9.99 -7.67 5.57
C GLN A 64 10.72 -6.40 5.16
N ARG A 65 11.46 -6.43 4.05
CA ARG A 65 12.19 -5.25 3.54
C ARG A 65 11.29 -4.33 2.73
N CYS A 66 10.43 -4.90 1.90
CA CYS A 66 9.65 -4.17 0.90
C CYS A 66 8.20 -3.92 1.31
N ASN A 67 7.73 -4.54 2.39
CA ASN A 67 6.33 -4.57 2.84
C ASN A 67 5.33 -4.89 1.72
N CYS A 68 5.73 -5.75 0.77
CA CYS A 68 4.95 -6.10 -0.42
C CYS A 68 5.24 -7.54 -0.85
N VAL A 69 4.21 -8.26 -1.29
CA VAL A 69 4.34 -9.58 -1.93
C VAL A 69 3.45 -9.57 -3.19
N PRO A 70 4.01 -9.85 -4.37
CA PRO A 70 3.24 -9.89 -5.62
C PRO A 70 2.09 -10.91 -5.61
N PRO A 71 0.98 -10.62 -6.31
CA PRO A 71 -0.13 -11.56 -6.40
C PRO A 71 0.24 -12.79 -7.23
N GLY A 72 -0.45 -13.91 -6.95
CA GLY A 72 -0.21 -15.19 -7.62
C GLY A 72 0.97 -15.97 -7.04
N THR A 73 1.34 -17.04 -7.74
CA THR A 73 2.43 -17.98 -7.34
C THR A 73 3.70 -17.84 -8.18
N SER A 74 3.67 -16.98 -9.21
CA SER A 74 4.78 -16.64 -10.09
C SER A 74 4.48 -15.33 -10.81
N GLY A 75 5.51 -14.61 -11.26
CA GLY A 75 5.36 -13.35 -12.02
C GLY A 75 4.75 -12.21 -11.21
N ASN A 76 4.24 -11.18 -11.92
CA ASN A 76 3.64 -9.96 -11.35
C ASN A 76 4.55 -9.16 -10.41
N GLU A 77 5.86 -9.36 -10.52
CA GLU A 77 6.82 -8.72 -9.62
C GLU A 77 6.87 -7.21 -9.82
N ASP A 78 6.51 -6.72 -11.00
CA ASP A 78 6.36 -5.31 -11.36
C ASP A 78 5.36 -4.56 -10.45
N VAL A 79 4.37 -5.26 -9.89
CA VAL A 79 3.42 -4.72 -8.91
C VAL A 79 4.13 -4.32 -7.60
N CYS A 80 5.25 -4.96 -7.28
CA CYS A 80 6.08 -4.66 -6.11
C CYS A 80 7.53 -4.33 -6.55
N PRO A 81 7.83 -3.10 -7.00
CA PRO A 81 9.15 -2.76 -7.56
C PRO A 81 10.33 -3.04 -6.63
N CYS A 82 10.17 -2.86 -5.32
CA CYS A 82 11.21 -3.22 -4.34
C CYS A 82 11.47 -4.75 -4.35
N TYR A 83 10.41 -5.56 -4.40
CA TYR A 83 10.50 -7.02 -4.43
C TYR A 83 11.18 -7.50 -5.72
N ALA A 84 10.81 -6.93 -6.86
CA ALA A 84 11.39 -7.25 -8.17
C ALA A 84 12.88 -6.92 -8.29
N ASN A 85 13.33 -5.83 -7.66
CA ASN A 85 14.71 -5.34 -7.79
C ASN A 85 15.67 -5.88 -6.71
N MET A 86 15.19 -6.72 -5.79
CA MET A 86 16.02 -7.26 -4.73
C MET A 86 17.00 -8.32 -5.26
N THR A 87 18.28 -8.08 -5.04
CA THR A 87 19.35 -8.99 -5.43
C THR A 87 20.07 -9.59 -4.23
N THR A 88 20.71 -10.73 -4.46
CA THR A 88 21.67 -11.33 -3.53
C THR A 88 23.01 -10.58 -3.60
N HIS A 89 23.91 -10.83 -2.65
CA HIS A 89 25.27 -10.28 -2.72
C HIS A 89 26.02 -10.61 -4.02
N GLY A 90 25.66 -11.72 -4.69
CA GLY A 90 26.21 -12.13 -5.99
C GLY A 90 25.47 -11.56 -7.21
N GLY A 91 24.61 -10.55 -7.03
CA GLY A 91 23.90 -9.86 -8.12
C GLY A 91 22.76 -10.64 -8.77
N ARG A 92 22.46 -11.87 -8.31
CA ARG A 92 21.31 -12.65 -8.79
C ARG A 92 20.02 -12.18 -8.15
N HIS A 93 18.92 -12.26 -8.89
CA HIS A 93 17.56 -12.05 -8.37
C HIS A 93 17.32 -12.91 -7.13
N LYS A 94 16.77 -12.29 -6.08
CA LYS A 94 16.65 -12.91 -4.75
C LYS A 94 15.25 -13.43 -4.47
N CYS A 95 14.22 -12.71 -4.90
CA CYS A 95 12.85 -12.97 -4.47
C CYS A 95 12.15 -13.97 -5.41
N PRO A 96 11.21 -14.79 -4.89
CA PRO A 96 10.55 -15.84 -5.67
C PRO A 96 9.34 -15.42 -6.53
#